data_AF-A0A9W9EZ23-F1
#
_entry.id   AF-A0A9W9EZ23-F1
#
_cell.length_a   1.000
_cell.length_b   1.000
_cell.length_c   1.000
_cell.angle_alpha   90.00
_cell.angle_beta   90.00
_cell.angle_gamma   90.00
#
_symmetry.space_group_name_H-M   'P 1'
#
loop_
_entity.id
_entity.type
_entity.pdbx_description
1 polymer ?
#
loop_
_entity_poly.entity_id
_entity_poly.type
_entity_poly.pdbx_seq_one_letter_code
_entity_poly.pdbx_strand_id
1 'polypeptide(L)'
;MPIIRDFAAPANAKALEFPESTDSKLFLAFISSDDPITGQPWCPDVRAALPSINAAFEAENAPSVGIVQVGQKPEWREPKNVYRTNWNINNVPALVRYQRLNGEVSETGRLIEGEILDKKKLQDFLA
;
A
#
# COMPACT_ATOMS: atom_id res chain seq x y z
N MET A 1 -1.71 4.42 -16.55
CA MET A 1 -1.11 5.06 -15.37
C MET A 1 -1.19 4.03 -14.23
N PRO A 2 -0.08 3.35 -13.90
CA PRO A 2 -0.11 2.21 -12.97
C PRO A 2 -0.27 2.62 -11.50
N ILE A 3 -0.02 3.88 -11.13
CA ILE A 3 -0.14 4.36 -9.75
C ILE A 3 -1.44 5.15 -9.57
N ILE A 4 -2.33 4.65 -8.73
CA ILE A 4 -3.59 5.31 -8.34
C ILE A 4 -3.36 6.01 -7.01
N ARG A 5 -3.08 7.33 -7.04
CA ARG A 5 -2.65 8.10 -5.85
C ARG A 5 -3.73 8.29 -4.79
N ASP A 6 -4.99 8.30 -5.23
CA ASP A 6 -6.16 8.52 -4.36
C ASP A 6 -7.03 7.25 -4.36
N PHE A 7 -6.43 6.11 -4.04
CA PHE A 7 -7.17 4.86 -4.00
C PHE A 7 -8.17 4.89 -2.83
N ALA A 8 -9.46 4.91 -3.15
CA ALA A 8 -10.54 4.83 -2.17
C ALA A 8 -10.62 3.40 -1.60
N ALA A 9 -9.81 3.13 -0.58
CA ALA A 9 -9.82 1.84 0.09
C ALA A 9 -11.20 1.56 0.71
N PRO A 10 -11.79 0.38 0.47
CA PRO A 10 -13.06 0.01 1.08
C PRO A 10 -12.91 -0.20 2.60
N ALA A 11 -14.00 -0.56 3.28
CA ALA A 11 -14.00 -0.72 4.74
C ALA A 11 -12.98 -1.77 5.25
N ASN A 12 -12.63 -2.77 4.43
CA ASN A 12 -11.64 -3.80 4.72
C ASN A 12 -11.18 -4.49 3.42
N ALA A 13 -10.11 -5.28 3.51
CA ALA A 13 -9.52 -5.98 2.36
C ALA A 13 -10.47 -6.94 1.63
N LYS A 14 -11.47 -7.54 2.30
CA LYS A 14 -12.40 -8.49 1.67
C LYS A 14 -13.35 -7.83 0.67
N ALA A 15 -13.55 -6.52 0.79
CA ALA A 15 -14.38 -5.73 -0.10
C ALA A 15 -13.60 -5.13 -1.28
N LEU A 16 -12.33 -5.53 -1.47
CA LEU A 16 -11.56 -5.14 -2.65
C LEU A 16 -12.15 -5.76 -3.91
N GLU A 17 -12.35 -4.92 -4.91
CA GLU A 17 -12.78 -5.35 -6.23
C GLU A 17 -11.56 -5.79 -7.04
N PHE A 18 -11.68 -6.95 -7.69
CA PHE A 18 -10.68 -7.49 -8.60
C PHE A 18 -11.30 -7.62 -9.99
N PRO A 19 -10.52 -7.41 -11.08
CA PRO A 19 -10.93 -7.89 -12.39
C PRO A 19 -11.29 -9.38 -12.31
N GLU A 20 -12.23 -9.86 -13.13
CA GLU A 20 -12.72 -11.26 -13.07
C GLU A 20 -11.66 -12.35 -13.34
N SER A 21 -10.40 -11.99 -13.57
CA SER A 21 -9.33 -12.97 -13.76
C SER A 21 -8.88 -13.59 -12.44
N THR A 22 -8.74 -14.91 -12.47
CA THR A 22 -8.39 -15.77 -11.33
C THR A 22 -6.98 -15.56 -10.77
N ASP A 23 -6.14 -14.75 -11.42
CA ASP A 23 -4.76 -14.48 -11.02
C ASP A 23 -4.46 -12.96 -10.95
N SER A 24 -5.50 -12.13 -10.80
CA SER A 24 -5.31 -10.69 -10.60
C SER A 24 -4.63 -10.42 -9.26
N LYS A 25 -3.44 -9.81 -9.32
CA LYS A 25 -2.72 -9.21 -8.19
C LYS A 25 -3.13 -7.75 -8.05
N LEU A 26 -3.52 -7.33 -6.85
CA LEU A 26 -3.72 -5.93 -6.49
C LEU A 26 -2.68 -5.53 -5.45
N PHE A 27 -1.98 -4.44 -5.71
CA PHE A 27 -1.00 -3.89 -4.79
C PHE A 27 -1.55 -2.63 -4.14
N LEU A 28 -1.42 -2.52 -2.82
CA LEU A 28 -1.80 -1.32 -2.07
C LEU A 28 -0.63 -0.85 -1.22
N ALA A 29 -0.28 0.42 -1.34
CA ALA A 29 0.71 1.08 -0.51
C ALA A 29 0.00 1.97 0.53
N PHE A 30 0.04 1.55 1.79
CA PHE A 30 -0.42 2.35 2.91
C PHE A 30 0.68 3.31 3.33
N ILE A 31 0.40 4.61 3.18
CA ILE A 31 1.34 5.69 3.45
C ILE A 31 0.74 6.72 4.41
N SER A 32 1.59 7.49 5.08
CA SER A 32 1.14 8.68 5.80
C SER A 32 0.60 9.72 4.84
N SER A 33 -0.43 10.46 5.23
CA SER A 33 -0.84 11.66 4.52
C SER A 33 0.26 12.73 4.56
N ASP A 34 0.10 13.75 3.71
CA ASP A 34 1.00 14.90 3.71
C ASP A 34 0.77 15.78 4.94
N ASP A 35 1.86 16.27 5.52
CA ASP A 35 1.86 17.29 6.55
C ASP A 35 1.36 18.61 5.93
N PRO A 36 0.37 19.28 6.54
CA PRO A 36 -0.26 20.47 5.96
C PRO A 36 0.68 21.70 5.89
N ILE A 37 1.80 21.69 6.61
CA ILE A 37 2.79 22.78 6.61
C ILE A 37 3.84 22.53 5.54
N THR A 38 4.37 21.31 5.47
CA THR A 38 5.49 20.99 4.55
C THR A 38 5.05 20.47 3.18
N GLY A 39 3.79 20.02 3.05
CA GLY A 39 3.28 19.39 1.82
C GLY A 39 3.94 18.05 1.50
N GLN A 40 4.60 17.42 2.49
CA GLN A 40 5.27 16.14 2.36
C GLN A 40 4.74 15.14 3.38
N PRO A 41 4.86 13.83 3.14
CA PRO A 41 4.42 12.82 4.10
C PRO A 41 5.01 13.07 5.48
N TRP A 42 4.15 13.11 6.51
CA TRP A 42 4.60 13.42 7.88
C TRP A 42 5.52 12.32 8.45
N CYS A 43 5.47 11.10 7.89
CA CYS A 43 6.33 10.00 8.28
C CYS A 43 7.65 10.01 7.48
N PRO A 44 8.83 10.06 8.14
CA PRO A 44 10.11 10.07 7.44
C PRO A 44 10.36 8.79 6.63
N ASP A 45 9.93 7.63 7.12
CA ASP A 45 10.10 6.35 6.41
C ASP A 45 9.26 6.30 5.14
N VAL A 46 8.06 6.91 5.16
CA VAL A 46 7.21 7.05 3.97
C VAL A 46 7.90 7.94 2.94
N ARG A 47 8.51 9.06 3.35
CA ARG A 47 9.29 9.92 2.44
C ARG A 47 10.46 9.18 1.81
N ALA A 48 11.12 8.30 2.56
CA ALA A 48 12.23 7.50 2.04
C ALA A 48 11.74 6.40 1.07
N ALA A 49 10.61 5.75 1.36
CA ALA A 49 10.11 4.62 0.59
C ALA A 49 9.32 5.00 -0.67
N LEU A 50 8.60 6.14 -0.65
CA LEU A 50 7.77 6.57 -1.78
C LEU A 50 8.51 6.63 -3.13
N PRO A 51 9.73 7.20 -3.21
CA PRO A 51 10.50 7.17 -4.46
C PRO A 51 10.77 5.74 -4.95
N SER A 52 11.08 4.81 -4.05
CA SER A 52 11.32 3.40 -4.38
C SER A 52 10.05 2.70 -4.86
N ILE A 53 8.91 2.94 -4.20
CA ILE A 53 7.60 2.44 -4.62
C ILE A 53 7.28 2.98 -6.01
N ASN A 54 7.32 4.31 -6.20
CA ASN A 54 7.00 4.94 -7.47
C ASN A 54 7.87 4.38 -8.60
N ALA A 55 9.20 4.32 -8.41
CA ALA A 55 10.11 3.79 -9.42
C ALA A 55 9.81 2.33 -9.79
N ALA A 56 9.41 1.50 -8.82
CA ALA A 56 9.10 0.10 -9.06
C ALA A 56 7.77 -0.11 -9.80
N PHE A 57 6.77 0.73 -9.55
CA PHE A 57 5.46 0.66 -10.19
C PHE A 57 5.34 1.53 -11.46
N GLU A 58 6.29 2.44 -11.73
CA GLU A 58 6.41 3.18 -13.00
C GLU A 58 7.22 2.41 -14.06
N ALA A 59 7.85 1.29 -13.69
CA ALA A 59 8.61 0.46 -14.62
C ALA A 59 7.72 -0.13 -15.72
N GLU A 60 8.35 -0.43 -16.87
CA GLU A 60 7.65 -1.04 -18.00
C GLU A 60 7.07 -2.41 -17.61
N ASN A 61 5.78 -2.62 -17.89
CA ASN A 61 5.00 -3.80 -17.49
C ASN A 61 4.82 -3.99 -15.97
N ALA A 62 5.12 -2.99 -15.15
CA ALA A 62 4.83 -3.05 -13.73
C ALA A 62 3.31 -3.20 -13.48
N PRO A 63 2.90 -3.92 -12.42
CA PRO A 63 1.51 -3.99 -12.02
C PRO A 63 1.00 -2.62 -11.55
N SER A 64 -0.31 -2.49 -11.35
CA SER A 64 -0.87 -1.27 -10.76
C SER A 64 -0.80 -1.30 -9.23
N VAL A 65 -0.61 -0.13 -8.62
CA VAL A 65 -0.63 0.07 -7.17
C VAL A 65 -1.61 1.18 -6.78
N GLY A 66 -2.44 0.91 -5.78
CA GLY A 66 -3.26 1.91 -5.10
C GLY A 66 -2.52 2.51 -3.92
N ILE A 67 -2.44 3.83 -3.85
CA ILE A 67 -1.90 4.54 -2.69
C ILE A 67 -3.06 4.85 -1.74
N VAL A 68 -2.90 4.43 -0.49
CA VAL A 68 -3.89 4.63 0.57
C VAL A 68 -3.26 5.50 1.65
N GLN A 69 -3.79 6.71 1.82
CA GLN A 69 -3.36 7.59 2.89
C GLN A 69 -4.06 7.20 4.20
N VAL A 70 -3.26 6.89 5.23
CA VAL A 70 -3.80 6.43 6.53
C VAL A 70 -4.33 7.56 7.42
N GLY A 71 -4.26 8.79 6.93
CA GLY A 71 -4.62 10.00 7.66
C GLY A 71 -3.44 10.70 8.32
N GLN A 72 -3.77 11.74 9.10
CA GLN A 72 -2.80 12.58 9.79
C GLN A 72 -2.18 11.85 10.99
N LYS A 73 -1.01 12.32 11.44
CA LYS A 73 -0.26 11.69 12.54
C LYS A 73 -1.09 11.43 13.81
N PRO A 74 -1.98 12.32 14.27
CA PRO A 74 -2.85 12.04 15.42
C PRO A 74 -3.85 10.91 15.12
N GLU A 75 -4.51 10.95 13.97
CA GLU A 75 -5.49 9.93 13.55
C GLU A 75 -4.86 8.55 13.40
N TRP A 76 -3.62 8.49 12.93
CA TRP A 76 -2.87 7.24 12.79
C TRP A 76 -2.43 6.64 14.13
N ARG A 77 -2.17 7.47 15.14
CA ARG A 77 -1.78 7.01 16.49
C ARG A 77 -2.93 6.37 17.24
N GLU A 78 -4.16 6.71 16.86
CA GLU A 78 -5.36 6.16 17.47
C GLU A 78 -5.46 4.65 17.24
N PRO A 79 -5.52 3.82 18.29
CA PRO A 79 -5.59 2.36 18.15
C PRO A 79 -6.82 1.88 17.37
N LYS A 80 -7.88 2.70 17.35
CA LYS A 80 -9.14 2.44 16.63
C LYS A 80 -9.11 2.90 15.17
N ASN A 81 -7.96 3.34 14.65
CA ASN A 81 -7.82 3.70 13.25
C ASN A 81 -8.23 2.51 12.36
N VAL A 82 -9.08 2.77 11.36
CA VAL A 82 -9.66 1.75 10.48
C VAL A 82 -8.60 0.89 9.79
N TYR A 83 -7.44 1.47 9.44
CA TYR A 83 -6.36 0.74 8.79
C TYR A 83 -5.60 -0.16 9.77
N ARG A 84 -5.52 0.21 11.05
CA ARG A 84 -4.98 -0.67 12.10
C ARG A 84 -5.92 -1.84 12.38
N THR A 85 -7.22 -1.58 12.50
CA THR A 85 -8.18 -2.60 12.92
C THR A 85 -8.64 -3.50 11.78
N ASN A 86 -9.07 -2.92 10.65
CA ASN A 86 -9.74 -3.65 9.58
C ASN A 86 -8.78 -4.15 8.50
N TRP A 87 -7.63 -3.49 8.38
CA TRP A 87 -6.59 -3.81 7.40
C TRP A 87 -5.33 -4.41 8.04
N ASN A 88 -5.27 -4.46 9.37
CA ASN A 88 -4.11 -4.96 10.12
C ASN A 88 -2.79 -4.28 9.70
N ILE A 89 -2.84 -2.97 9.39
CA ILE A 89 -1.66 -2.16 9.08
C ILE A 89 -1.21 -1.52 10.38
N ASN A 90 -0.08 -1.98 10.92
CA ASN A 90 0.44 -1.49 12.20
C ASN A 90 1.58 -0.48 12.04
N ASN A 91 2.17 -0.43 10.84
CA ASN A 91 3.34 0.35 10.47
C ASN A 91 3.10 1.00 9.10
N VAL A 92 3.67 2.18 8.89
CA VAL A 92 3.70 2.85 7.57
C VAL A 92 5.12 3.31 7.30
N PRO A 93 5.64 3.16 6.06
CA PRO A 93 4.97 2.65 4.87
C PRO A 93 4.75 1.13 4.92
N ALA A 94 3.65 0.65 4.36
CA ALA A 94 3.39 -0.78 4.16
C ALA A 94 2.88 -1.02 2.74
N LEU A 95 3.57 -1.88 1.99
CA LEU A 95 3.17 -2.31 0.66
C LEU A 95 2.60 -3.72 0.76
N VAL A 96 1.34 -3.89 0.42
CA VAL A 96 0.59 -5.13 0.59
C VAL A 96 0.10 -5.64 -0.76
N ARG A 97 0.21 -6.95 -0.98
CA ARG A 97 -0.28 -7.64 -2.16
C ARG A 97 -1.50 -8.47 -1.77
N TYR A 98 -2.59 -8.22 -2.48
CA TYR A 98 -3.83 -8.97 -2.36
C TYR A 98 -4.08 -9.75 -3.65
N GLN A 99 -4.60 -10.96 -3.51
CA GLN A 99 -5.04 -11.79 -4.63
C GLN A 99 -6.37 -12.43 -4.31
N ARG A 100 -7.13 -12.76 -5.37
CA ARG A 100 -8.33 -13.56 -5.24
C ARG A 100 -8.00 -15.04 -5.33
N LEU A 101 -7.97 -15.72 -4.20
CA LEU A 101 -7.72 -17.17 -4.11
C LEU A 101 -9.05 -17.87 -3.82
N ASN A 102 -9.44 -18.81 -4.68
CA ASN A 102 -10.68 -19.59 -4.52
C ASN A 102 -11.96 -18.74 -4.36
N GLY A 103 -12.01 -17.58 -5.00
CA GLY A 103 -13.15 -16.65 -4.93
C GLY A 103 -13.09 -15.65 -3.77
N GLU A 104 -12.16 -15.80 -2.82
CA GLU A 104 -11.97 -14.92 -1.68
C GLU A 104 -10.72 -14.04 -1.81
N VAL A 105 -10.79 -12.81 -1.31
CA VAL A 105 -9.63 -11.91 -1.27
C VAL A 105 -8.76 -12.27 -0.09
N SER A 106 -7.49 -12.55 -0.36
CA SER A 106 -6.47 -12.86 0.65
C SER A 106 -5.25 -11.96 0.48
N GLU A 107 -4.63 -11.58 1.60
CA GLU A 107 -3.29 -10.99 1.60
C GLU A 107 -2.28 -12.10 1.28
N THR A 108 -1.47 -11.92 0.24
CA THR A 108 -0.48 -12.92 -0.22
C THR A 108 0.96 -12.44 -0.11
N GLY A 109 1.16 -11.23 0.42
CA GLY A 109 2.48 -10.70 0.73
C GLY A 109 2.41 -9.28 1.30
N ARG A 110 3.46 -8.92 2.04
CA ARG A 110 3.63 -7.59 2.62
C ARG A 110 5.11 -7.24 2.71
N LEU A 111 5.45 -5.99 2.41
CA LEU A 111 6.72 -5.35 2.73
C LEU A 111 6.44 -4.16 3.64
N ILE A 112 7.21 -4.00 4.71
CA ILE A 112 7.06 -2.88 5.65
C ILE A 112 8.33 -2.04 5.74
N GLU A 113 8.17 -0.73 5.92
CA GLU A 113 9.24 0.20 6.30
C GLU A 113 10.51 0.04 5.44
N GLY A 114 11.61 -0.40 6.05
CA GLY A 114 12.90 -0.57 5.38
C GLY A 114 12.94 -1.72 4.36
N GLU A 115 12.02 -2.69 4.42
CA GLU A 115 11.96 -3.77 3.44
C GLU A 115 11.62 -3.27 2.04
N ILE A 116 10.87 -2.18 1.96
CA ILE A 116 10.51 -1.52 0.69
C ILE A 116 11.75 -0.88 0.05
N LEU A 117 12.76 -0.52 0.84
CA LEU A 117 14.01 0.06 0.35
C LEU A 117 14.98 -1.00 -0.20
N ASP A 118 14.78 -2.26 0.16
CA ASP A 118 15.54 -3.37 -0.41
C ASP A 118 15.04 -3.67 -1.82
N LYS A 119 15.83 -3.25 -2.81
CA LYS A 119 15.51 -3.42 -4.24
C LYS A 119 15.23 -4.87 -4.61
N LYS A 120 15.95 -5.82 -4.01
CA LYS A 120 15.77 -7.24 -4.32
C LYS A 120 14.44 -7.72 -3.76
N LYS A 121 14.14 -7.43 -2.49
CA LYS A 121 12.85 -7.76 -1.88
C LYS A 121 11.68 -7.14 -2.65
N LEU A 122 11.81 -5.87 -3.04
CA LEU A 122 10.78 -5.17 -3.80
C LEU A 122 10.56 -5.81 -5.18
N GLN A 123 11.62 -6.15 -5.91
CA GLN A 123 11.50 -6.86 -7.19
C GLN A 123 10.88 -8.25 -7.05
N ASP A 124 11.34 -9.04 -6.07
CA ASP A 124 10.81 -10.37 -5.79
C ASP A 124 9.32 -10.32 -5.39
N PHE A 125 8.91 -9.22 -4.75
CA PHE A 125 7.52 -9.00 -4.34
C PHE A 125 6.59 -8.65 -5.51
N LEU A 126 7.10 -7.96 -6.53
CA LEU A 126 6.34 -7.60 -7.73
C LEU A 126 6.21 -8.74 -8.74
N ALA A 127 7.11 -9.72 -8.69
CA ALA A 127 7.07 -10.93 -9.51
C ALA A 127 5.78 -11.75 -9.29
#